data_AF-K1U3B7-F1
#
_entry.id   AF-K1U3B7-F1
#
_cell.length_a   1.000
_cell.length_b   1.000
_cell.length_c   1.000
_cell.angle_alpha   90.00
_cell.angle_beta   90.00
_cell.angle_gamma   90.00
#
_symmetry.space_group_name_H-M   'P 1'
#
loop_
_entity.id
_entity.type
_entity.pdbx_description
1 polymer ?
#
loop_
_entity_poly.entity_id
_entity_poly.type
_entity_poly.pdbx_seq_one_letter_code
_entity_poly.pdbx_strand_id
1 'polypeptide(L)' 'MELNISGRETDYNYEISCAAGEVEIGGSSYSGIGHSKEITNPNAKGDMELNCGVGNITVTFTE' A
#
# COMPACT_ATOMS: atom_id res chain seq x y z
N MET A 1 -3.71 0.46 11.29
CA MET A 1 -4.85 1.14 10.62
C MET A 1 -5.30 0.23 9.50
N GLU A 2 -6.61 0.02 9.35
CA GLU A 2 -7.15 -0.83 8.29
C GLU A 2 -7.89 0.04 7.27
N LEU A 3 -7.60 -0.19 5.99
CA LEU A 3 -8.22 0.48 4.85
C LEU A 3 -8.86 -0.58 3.97
N ASN A 4 -10.12 -0.34 3.59
CA ASN A 4 -10.87 -1.21 2.69
C ASN A 4 -11.10 -0.44 1.39
N ILE A 5 -10.54 -0.93 0.30
CA ILE A 5 -10.61 -0.33 -1.02
C ILE A 5 -11.53 -1.17 -1.89
N SER A 6 -12.42 -0.52 -2.65
CA SER A 6 -13.26 -1.20 -3.63
C SER A 6 -12.48 -1.43 -4.93
N GLY A 7 -12.55 -2.64 -5.48
CA GLY A 7 -11.82 -3.04 -6.70
C GLY A 7 -10.68 -4.01 -6.40
N ARG A 8 -9.75 -4.17 -7.35
CA ARG A 8 -8.63 -5.12 -7.22
C ARG A 8 -7.32 -4.40 -6.92
N GLU A 9 -6.40 -5.09 -6.28
CA GLU A 9 -5.05 -4.58 -6.03
C GLU A 9 -4.36 -4.12 -7.33
N THR A 10 -4.55 -4.82 -8.44
CA THR A 10 -3.92 -4.47 -9.73
C THR A 10 -4.58 -3.29 -10.45
N ASP A 11 -5.72 -2.80 -9.94
CA ASP A 11 -6.38 -1.61 -10.47
C ASP A 11 -5.74 -0.32 -9.94
N TYR A 12 -4.71 -0.40 -9.08
CA TYR A 12 -4.05 0.77 -8.49
C TYR A 12 -2.53 0.67 -8.53
N ASN A 13 -1.85 1.79 -8.72
CA ASN A 13 -0.42 1.92 -8.43
C ASN A 13 -0.23 2.26 -6.95
N TYR A 14 0.92 1.90 -6.37
CA TYR A 14 1.23 2.16 -4.97
C TYR A 14 2.54 2.91 -4.82
N GLU A 15 2.52 3.98 -4.04
CA GLU A 15 3.71 4.60 -3.47
C GLU A 15 3.65 4.45 -1.95
N ILE A 16 4.55 3.64 -1.39
CA ILE A 16 4.57 3.31 0.03
C ILE A 16 5.76 4.01 0.66
N SER A 17 5.49 4.89 1.61
CA SER A 17 6.51 5.62 2.37
C SER A 17 6.27 5.43 3.86
N CYS A 18 7.05 4.54 4.48
CA CYS A 18 6.91 4.21 5.90
C CYS A 18 8.23 4.51 6.64
N ALA A 19 8.18 5.37 7.67
CA ALA A 19 9.39 5.69 8.44
C ALA A 19 9.73 4.58 9.45
N ALA A 20 8.75 4.06 10.20
CA ALA A 20 8.94 2.90 11.05
C ALA A 20 7.65 2.08 11.25
N GLY A 21 7.65 0.84 10.79
CA GLY A 21 6.50 -0.07 10.93
C GLY A 21 6.35 -0.99 9.74
N GLU A 22 5.15 -1.52 9.56
CA GLU A 22 4.80 -2.47 8.52
C GLU A 22 3.57 -2.00 7.73
N VAL A 23 3.64 -2.11 6.41
CA VAL A 23 2.50 -1.84 5.53
C VAL A 23 2.14 -3.14 4.82
N GLU A 24 0.94 -3.64 5.02
CA GLU A 24 0.41 -4.81 4.34
C GLU A 24 -0.61 -4.37 3.28
N ILE A 25 -0.45 -4.83 2.04
CA ILE A 25 -1.34 -4.49 0.91
C ILE A 25 -1.70 -5.79 0.21
N GLY A 26 -2.99 -6.15 0.19
CA GLY A 26 -3.48 -7.32 -0.55
C GLY A 26 -2.87 -8.67 -0.09
N GLY A 27 -2.24 -8.71 1.08
CA GLY A 27 -1.50 -9.87 1.61
C GLY A 27 0.01 -9.84 1.36
N SER A 28 0.53 -8.83 0.67
CA SER A 28 1.96 -8.55 0.59
C SER A 28 2.38 -7.63 1.73
N SER A 29 3.37 -8.01 2.52
CA SER A 29 3.92 -7.17 3.58
C SER A 29 5.16 -6.40 3.12
N TYR A 30 5.18 -5.11 3.45
CA TYR A 30 6.22 -4.15 3.14
C TYR A 30 6.72 -3.55 4.46
N SER A 31 7.89 -4.00 4.88
CA SER A 31 8.59 -3.49 6.05
C SER A 31 9.92 -2.88 5.63
N GLY A 32 10.19 -1.65 6.05
CA GLY A 32 11.47 -1.00 5.75
C GLY A 32 11.56 0.37 6.41
N ILE A 33 12.52 0.55 7.31
CA ILE A 33 12.77 1.83 7.97
C ILE A 33 13.41 2.76 6.94
N GLY A 34 12.66 3.78 6.49
CA GLY A 34 13.21 4.89 5.69
C GLY A 34 13.39 4.62 4.18
N HIS A 35 12.71 3.62 3.61
CA HIS A 35 12.70 3.39 2.18
C HIS A 35 11.29 3.56 1.60
N SER A 36 11.19 4.29 0.49
CA SER A 36 9.98 4.33 -0.33
C SER A 36 9.95 3.13 -1.27
N LYS A 37 8.76 2.58 -1.50
CA LYS A 37 8.52 1.48 -2.43
C LYS A 37 7.44 1.92 -3.42
N GLU A 38 7.80 1.91 -4.70
CA GLU A 38 6.86 2.17 -5.78
C GLU A 38 6.49 0.85 -6.47
N ILE A 39 5.20 0.67 -6.73
CA ILE A 39 4.63 -0.50 -7.40
C ILE A 39 3.75 0.02 -8.52
N THR A 40 4.14 -0.26 -9.76
CA THR A 40 3.38 0.13 -10.95
C THR A 40 2.66 -1.09 -11.51
N ASN A 41 1.34 -0.97 -11.65
CA ASN A 41 0.50 -1.97 -12.28
C ASN A 41 0.17 -1.56 -13.73
N PRO A 42 0.35 -2.44 -14.73
CA PRO A 42 0.22 -2.08 -16.14
C PRO A 42 -1.18 -1.62 -16.58
N ASN A 43 -2.22 -1.91 -15.80
CA ASN A 43 -3.60 -1.48 -16.07
C ASN A 43 -4.20 -0.70 -14.90
N ALA A 44 -3.36 -0.06 -14.08
CA ALA A 44 -3.83 0.75 -12.97
C ALA A 44 -4.75 1.87 -13.47
N LYS A 45 -5.88 2.03 -12.78
CA LYS A 45 -6.90 3.05 -13.01
C LYS A 45 -6.75 4.24 -12.07
N GLY A 46 -5.93 4.11 -11.02
CA GLY A 46 -5.61 5.18 -10.09
C GLY A 46 -4.33 4.91 -9.32
N ASP A 47 -3.90 5.89 -8.55
CA ASP A 47 -2.67 5.86 -7.76
C ASP A 47 -3.01 5.99 -6.27
N MET A 48 -2.28 5.25 -5.43
CA MET A 48 -2.42 5.26 -3.98
C MET A 48 -1.10 5.61 -3.32
N GLU A 49 -1.13 6.67 -2.51
CA GLU A 49 0.02 7.10 -1.71
C GLU A 49 -0.21 6.71 -0.25
N LEU A 50 0.62 5.81 0.27
CA LEU A 50 0.54 5.26 1.62
C LEU A 50 1.70 5.81 2.44
N ASN A 51 1.43 6.92 3.13
CA ASN A 51 2.38 7.53 4.06
C ASN A 51 2.10 7.10 5.49
N CYS A 52 3.06 6.39 6.10
CA CYS A 52 3.02 6.01 7.50
C CYS A 52 4.23 6.57 8.25
N GLY A 53 3.99 7.42 9.24
CA GLY A 53 5.06 7.88 10.13
C GLY A 53 5.56 6.74 11.02
N VAL A 54 4.70 6.28 11.93
CA VAL A 54 5.01 5.14 12.79
C VAL A 54 3.75 4.29 12.97
N GLY A 55 3.89 2.97 12.83
CA GLY A 55 2.83 2.00 13.08
C GLY A 55 2.56 1.08 11.89
N ASN A 56 1.49 0.29 12.00
CA ASN A 56 1.14 -0.69 10.98
C ASN A 56 -0.09 -0.25 10.18
N ILE A 57 -0.03 -0.37 8.86
CA ILE A 57 -1.16 -0.12 7.94
C ILE A 57 -1.49 -1.43 7.23
N THR A 58 -2.77 -1.76 7.12
CA THR A 58 -3.27 -2.91 6.38
C THR A 58 -4.29 -2.41 5.36
N VAL A 59 -4.05 -2.69 4.09
CA VAL A 59 -4.91 -2.35 2.96
C VAL A 59 -5.48 -3.63 2.40
N THR A 60 -6.81 -3.71 2.40
CA THR A 60 -7.57 -4.83 1.87
C THR A 60 -8.42 -4.37 0.70
N PHE A 61 -8.60 -5.25 -0.27
CA PHE A 61 -9.35 -4.99 -1.49
C PHE A 61 -10.59 -5.87 -1.51
N THR A 62 -11.74 -5.25 -1.77
CA THR A 62 -13.04 -5.92 -1.86
C THR A 62 -13.65 -5.62 -3.23
N GLU A 63 -13.93 -6.67 -4.01
CA GLU A 63 -14.53 -6.61 -5.36
C GLU A 63 -16.05 -6.77 -5.33
#